data_AF-H6NI78-F1
#
_entry.id   AF-H6NI78-F1
#
_cell.length_a   1.000
_cell.length_b   1.000
_cell.length_c   1.000
_cell.angle_alpha   90.00
_cell.angle_beta   90.00
_cell.angle_gamma   90.00
#
_symmetry.space_group_name_H-M   'P 1'
#
loop_
_entity.id
_entity.type
_entity.pdbx_description
1 polymer ?
#
loop_
_entity_poly.entity_id
_entity_poly.type
_entity_poly.pdbx_seq_one_letter_code
_entity_poly.pdbx_strand_id
1 'polypeptide(L)'
;METFTLTRKEMAIILLSLKGKSAAATPLTVLQEAWKKNHRTEVQHGASLSAFLSTQLTPVLEKMIKTERVEGFSLQEIVSLGSGIEYTHMSITSMQNWVKRDFKDFLGSPKVGKKYSIDQAAMLFIIDDLKHCLDFESIRRLFEIIFQKPEDETDDLLGPVDLYAAYSRLFEELDANDDQLMDVQGHVAGRRNHDLLTELTIRQKADQYACAMEHLNPQQREAVRNMLFIAMISVQTAYFHSMARRYLNATLFLNNLN
;
A
#
# COMPACT_ATOMS: atom_id res chain seq x y z
N MET A 1 7.74 19.35 -11.32
CA MET A 1 7.35 18.22 -12.19
C MET A 1 6.38 17.38 -11.38
N GLU A 2 5.20 17.09 -11.92
CA GLU A 2 4.26 16.21 -11.24
C GLU A 2 4.85 14.80 -11.19
N THR A 3 5.11 14.33 -9.98
CA THR A 3 5.57 12.96 -9.77
C THR A 3 4.38 12.04 -9.96
N PHE A 4 4.50 11.08 -10.86
CA PHE A 4 3.47 10.07 -11.08
C PHE A 4 3.18 9.33 -9.77
N THR A 5 1.94 9.42 -9.30
CA THR A 5 1.48 8.87 -8.01
C THR A 5 0.48 7.74 -8.25
N LEU A 6 0.60 6.68 -7.47
CA LEU A 6 -0.22 5.47 -7.50
C LEU A 6 -0.99 5.30 -6.19
N THR A 7 -2.20 4.75 -6.27
CA THR A 7 -2.89 4.27 -5.06
C THR A 7 -2.19 3.02 -4.52
N ARG A 8 -2.40 2.72 -3.24
CA ARG A 8 -1.90 1.46 -2.64
C ARG A 8 -2.40 0.23 -3.39
N LYS A 9 -3.66 0.26 -3.85
CA LYS A 9 -4.27 -0.83 -4.61
C LYS A 9 -3.61 -0.99 -5.97
N GLU A 10 -3.33 0.09 -6.69
CA GLU A 10 -2.61 0.05 -7.97
C GLU A 10 -1.21 -0.56 -7.78
N MET A 11 -0.47 -0.12 -6.75
CA MET A 11 0.81 -0.74 -6.39
C MET A 11 0.65 -2.23 -6.05
N ALA A 12 -0.38 -2.61 -5.28
CA ALA A 12 -0.61 -4.00 -4.92
C ALA A 12 -0.91 -4.89 -6.13
N ILE A 13 -1.71 -4.40 -7.08
CA ILE A 13 -1.99 -5.11 -8.35
C ILE A 13 -0.69 -5.29 -9.15
N ILE A 14 0.18 -4.27 -9.17
CA ILE A 14 1.50 -4.37 -9.79
C ILE A 14 2.33 -5.48 -9.13
N LEU A 15 2.43 -5.53 -7.79
CA LEU A 15 3.18 -6.58 -7.09
C LEU A 15 2.60 -7.98 -7.33
N LEU A 16 1.26 -8.12 -7.34
CA LEU A 16 0.58 -9.37 -7.65
C LEU A 16 0.85 -9.84 -9.08
N SER A 17 0.85 -8.92 -10.04
CA SER A 17 1.20 -9.18 -11.44
C SER A 17 2.62 -9.71 -11.57
N LEU A 18 3.58 -9.08 -10.88
CA LEU A 18 4.98 -9.52 -10.88
C LEU A 18 5.18 -10.90 -10.23
N LYS A 19 4.35 -11.29 -9.25
CA LYS A 19 4.34 -12.66 -8.69
C LYS A 19 3.65 -13.68 -9.60
N GLY A 20 3.14 -13.28 -10.77
CA GLY A 20 2.38 -14.15 -11.66
C GLY A 20 0.99 -14.55 -11.13
N LYS A 21 0.50 -13.87 -10.07
CA LYS A 21 -0.82 -14.11 -9.47
C LYS A 21 -1.94 -13.36 -10.18
N SER A 22 -1.62 -12.38 -11.03
CA SER A 22 -2.61 -11.67 -11.86
C SER A 22 -2.33 -11.89 -13.34
N ALA A 23 -3.11 -12.77 -13.98
CA ALA A 23 -3.03 -12.99 -15.43
C ALA A 23 -3.68 -11.86 -16.25
N ALA A 24 -4.56 -11.07 -15.63
CA ALA A 24 -5.40 -10.08 -16.31
C ALA A 24 -4.78 -8.67 -16.39
N ALA A 25 -3.84 -8.34 -15.51
CA ALA A 25 -3.24 -7.01 -15.44
C ALA A 25 -1.71 -7.13 -15.46
N THR A 26 -1.06 -6.49 -16.43
CA THR A 26 0.40 -6.29 -16.47
C THR A 26 0.76 -4.97 -15.76
N PRO A 27 1.99 -4.79 -15.27
CA PRO A 27 2.41 -3.52 -14.68
C PRO A 27 2.14 -2.33 -15.61
N LEU A 28 2.35 -2.51 -16.92
CA LEU A 28 2.04 -1.49 -17.93
C LEU A 28 0.56 -1.11 -17.95
N THR A 29 -0.35 -2.09 -17.95
CA THR A 29 -1.80 -1.80 -17.97
C THR A 29 -2.23 -1.05 -16.71
N VAL A 30 -1.70 -1.40 -15.53
CA VAL A 30 -2.02 -0.69 -14.29
C VAL A 30 -1.54 0.76 -14.35
N LEU A 31 -0.30 0.98 -14.79
CA LEU A 31 0.26 2.33 -14.91
C LEU A 31 -0.52 3.19 -15.93
N GLN A 32 -0.97 2.60 -17.04
CA GLN A 32 -1.79 3.29 -18.03
C GLN A 32 -3.16 3.69 -17.48
N GLU A 33 -3.83 2.80 -16.75
CA GLU A 33 -5.13 3.10 -16.14
C GLU A 33 -5.01 4.15 -15.02
N ALA A 34 -3.99 4.05 -14.17
CA ALA A 34 -3.69 5.05 -13.15
C ALA A 34 -3.42 6.44 -13.77
N TRP A 35 -2.65 6.48 -14.86
CA TRP A 35 -2.39 7.73 -15.58
C TRP A 35 -3.68 8.32 -16.16
N LYS A 36 -4.51 7.51 -16.81
CA LYS A 36 -5.81 7.95 -17.36
C LYS A 36 -6.74 8.47 -16.27
N LYS A 37 -6.77 7.85 -15.07
CA LYS A 37 -7.59 8.31 -13.93
C LYS A 37 -7.16 9.72 -13.51
N ASN A 38 -5.85 9.96 -13.41
CA ASN A 38 -5.30 11.24 -12.95
C ASN A 38 -5.32 12.35 -14.03
N HIS A 39 -5.36 11.99 -15.32
CA HIS A 39 -5.32 12.93 -16.45
C HIS A 39 -6.59 12.88 -17.32
N ARG A 40 -7.77 12.65 -16.71
CA ARG A 40 -9.06 12.52 -17.42
C ARG A 40 -9.34 13.66 -18.39
N THR A 41 -8.94 14.88 -18.04
CA THR A 41 -9.06 16.08 -18.88
C THR A 41 -8.19 16.02 -20.14
N GLU A 42 -6.99 15.45 -20.08
CA GLU A 42 -6.07 15.34 -21.24
C GLU A 42 -6.44 14.16 -22.15
N VAL A 43 -6.97 13.06 -21.57
CA VAL A 43 -7.46 11.90 -22.32
C VAL A 43 -8.67 12.26 -23.20
N GLN A 44 -9.54 13.16 -22.72
CA GLN A 44 -10.67 13.68 -23.52
C GLN A 44 -10.23 14.46 -24.77
N HIS A 45 -8.98 14.95 -24.79
CA HIS A 45 -8.39 15.65 -25.94
C HIS A 45 -7.56 14.73 -26.87
N GLY A 46 -7.61 13.41 -26.68
CA GLY A 46 -7.10 12.42 -27.64
C GLY A 46 -5.60 12.07 -27.56
N ALA A 47 -4.87 12.54 -26.53
CA ALA A 47 -3.42 12.39 -26.44
C ALA A 47 -2.92 11.26 -25.50
N SER A 48 -3.68 10.16 -25.34
CA SER A 48 -3.52 9.31 -24.14
C SER A 48 -2.19 8.53 -24.04
N LEU A 49 -1.65 8.01 -25.16
CA LEU A 49 -0.46 7.14 -25.10
C LEU A 49 0.86 7.93 -25.20
N SER A 50 0.91 8.94 -26.07
CA SER A 50 2.10 9.79 -26.22
C SER A 50 2.35 10.67 -25.01
N ALA A 51 1.29 11.15 -24.34
CA ALA A 51 1.39 11.92 -23.11
C ALA A 51 1.87 11.06 -21.92
N PHE A 52 1.36 9.83 -21.79
CA PHE A 52 1.87 8.87 -20.81
C PHE A 52 3.37 8.59 -21.00
N LEU A 53 3.81 8.33 -22.24
CA LEU A 53 5.24 8.10 -22.55
C LEU A 53 6.11 9.35 -22.36
N SER A 54 5.52 10.55 -22.39
CA SER A 54 6.21 11.81 -22.07
C SER A 54 6.27 12.11 -20.56
N THR A 55 5.52 11.36 -19.75
CA THR A 55 5.57 11.49 -18.29
C THR A 55 6.88 10.88 -17.79
N GLN A 56 7.61 11.59 -16.92
CA GLN A 56 8.84 11.06 -16.34
C GLN A 56 8.51 9.93 -15.36
N LEU A 57 8.60 8.69 -15.84
CA LEU A 57 8.55 7.50 -15.01
C LEU A 57 9.89 7.31 -14.29
N THR A 58 9.84 6.75 -13.07
CA THR A 58 11.07 6.39 -12.37
C THR A 58 11.77 5.22 -13.10
N PRO A 59 13.10 5.09 -13.01
CA PRO A 59 13.84 4.01 -13.68
C PRO A 59 13.34 2.60 -13.30
N VAL A 60 12.84 2.43 -12.09
CA VAL A 60 12.26 1.17 -11.62
C VAL A 60 10.95 0.83 -12.35
N LEU A 61 10.08 1.82 -12.57
CA LEU A 61 8.84 1.63 -13.33
C LEU A 61 9.15 1.33 -14.80
N GLU A 62 10.10 2.04 -15.41
CA GLU A 62 10.53 1.73 -16.78
C GLU A 62 11.06 0.30 -16.91
N LYS A 63 11.88 -0.13 -15.94
CA LYS A 63 12.43 -1.48 -15.91
C LYS A 63 11.33 -2.54 -15.80
N MET A 64 10.29 -2.29 -15.02
CA MET A 64 9.12 -3.18 -14.88
C MET A 64 8.29 -3.27 -16.16
N ILE A 65 8.19 -2.19 -16.92
CA ILE A 65 7.53 -2.20 -18.24
C ILE A 65 8.35 -2.98 -19.27
N LYS A 66 9.67 -2.77 -19.28
CA LYS A 66 10.60 -3.37 -20.27
C LYS A 66 10.89 -4.85 -19.99
N THR A 67 10.77 -5.29 -18.75
CA THR A 67 11.16 -6.64 -18.34
C THR A 67 9.91 -7.44 -17.95
N GLU A 68 9.60 -8.50 -18.68
CA GLU A 68 8.42 -9.34 -18.41
C GLU A 68 8.46 -10.03 -17.03
N ARG A 69 9.65 -10.18 -16.42
CA ARG A 69 9.82 -10.77 -15.09
C ARG A 69 10.80 -9.97 -14.24
N VAL A 70 10.30 -9.45 -13.12
CA VAL A 70 11.14 -8.85 -12.08
C VAL A 70 11.07 -9.75 -10.85
N GLU A 71 12.13 -10.51 -10.61
CA GLU A 71 12.19 -11.45 -9.48
C GLU A 71 12.37 -10.73 -8.12
N GLY A 72 12.89 -9.51 -8.13
CA GLY A 72 13.10 -8.73 -6.92
C GLY A 72 13.65 -7.33 -7.18
N PHE A 73 13.75 -6.56 -6.11
CA PHE A 73 14.14 -5.15 -6.10
C PHE A 73 15.34 -4.91 -5.18
N SER A 74 16.24 -4.02 -5.58
CA SER A 74 17.17 -3.40 -4.65
C SER A 74 16.43 -2.50 -3.67
N LEU A 75 17.02 -2.20 -2.52
CA LEU A 75 16.40 -1.33 -1.51
C LEU A 75 16.09 0.07 -2.08
N GLN A 76 16.96 0.58 -2.95
CA GLN A 76 16.75 1.87 -3.63
C GLN A 76 15.55 1.83 -4.58
N GLU A 77 15.36 0.71 -5.29
CA GLU A 77 14.19 0.50 -6.16
C GLU A 77 12.91 0.43 -5.31
N ILE A 78 12.93 -0.23 -4.16
CA ILE A 78 11.77 -0.28 -3.23
C ILE A 78 11.43 1.12 -2.71
N VAL A 79 12.42 1.90 -2.29
CA VAL A 79 12.19 3.31 -1.88
C VAL A 79 11.62 4.14 -3.04
N SER A 80 12.14 3.95 -4.26
CA SER A 80 11.65 4.66 -5.44
C SER A 80 10.21 4.30 -5.80
N LEU A 81 9.82 3.03 -5.65
CA LEU A 81 8.44 2.58 -5.83
C LEU A 81 7.55 3.13 -4.71
N GLY A 82 7.99 2.98 -3.47
CA GLY A 82 7.29 3.42 -2.29
C GLY A 82 7.00 4.91 -2.29
N SER A 83 7.95 5.73 -2.73
CA SER A 83 7.79 7.19 -2.86
C SER A 83 6.77 7.62 -3.94
N GLY A 84 6.39 6.70 -4.83
CA GLY A 84 5.32 6.91 -5.81
C GLY A 84 3.94 6.46 -5.31
N ILE A 85 3.83 5.94 -4.08
CA ILE A 85 2.55 5.58 -3.47
C ILE A 85 1.99 6.80 -2.73
N GLU A 86 0.68 6.99 -2.78
CA GLU A 86 0.00 8.07 -2.06
C GLU A 86 0.29 8.08 -0.55
N TYR A 87 0.46 9.26 0.02
CA TYR A 87 0.69 9.50 1.47
C TYR A 87 1.90 8.81 2.09
N THR A 88 2.80 8.22 1.31
CA THR A 88 4.02 7.61 1.84
C THR A 88 5.14 8.63 1.92
N HIS A 89 6.04 8.39 2.87
CA HIS A 89 7.26 9.19 3.04
C HIS A 89 8.43 8.27 3.36
N MET A 90 8.82 7.48 2.37
CA MET A 90 9.92 6.53 2.51
C MET A 90 11.27 7.21 2.35
N SER A 91 12.21 6.86 3.23
CA SER A 91 13.62 7.25 3.09
C SER A 91 14.50 6.01 3.09
N ILE A 92 15.55 6.04 2.28
CA ILE A 92 16.51 4.94 2.18
C ILE A 92 17.15 4.63 3.53
N THR A 93 17.46 5.65 4.33
CA THR A 93 18.05 5.48 5.66
C THR A 93 17.10 4.75 6.62
N SER A 94 15.81 5.12 6.64
CA SER A 94 14.83 4.42 7.49
C SER A 94 14.68 2.97 7.05
N MET A 95 14.58 2.74 5.73
CA MET A 95 14.44 1.39 5.19
C MET A 95 15.66 0.52 5.48
N GLN A 96 16.87 1.09 5.44
CA GLN A 96 18.10 0.40 5.84
C GLN A 96 18.09 0.00 7.32
N ASN A 97 17.57 0.84 8.20
CA ASN A 97 17.45 0.52 9.62
C ASN A 97 16.43 -0.61 9.85
N TRP A 98 15.31 -0.58 9.12
CA TRP A 98 14.28 -1.62 9.21
C TRP A 98 14.84 -2.99 8.82
N VAL A 99 15.50 -3.11 7.66
CA VAL A 99 16.03 -4.41 7.20
C VAL A 99 17.21 -4.91 8.04
N LYS A 100 18.03 -4.01 8.63
CA LYS A 100 19.24 -4.40 9.38
C LYS A 100 19.00 -4.64 10.86
N ARG A 101 18.00 -3.98 11.45
CA ARG A 101 17.81 -3.95 12.90
C ARG A 101 16.36 -4.17 13.30
N ASP A 102 15.46 -3.30 12.86
CA ASP A 102 14.13 -3.22 13.48
C ASP A 102 13.22 -4.39 13.09
N PHE A 103 13.41 -4.96 11.88
CA PHE A 103 12.65 -6.09 11.32
C PHE A 103 13.58 -7.14 10.71
N LYS A 104 14.80 -7.28 11.24
CA LYS A 104 15.83 -8.19 10.71
C LYS A 104 15.34 -9.63 10.58
N ASP A 105 14.51 -10.10 11.50
CA ASP A 105 14.04 -11.49 11.51
C ASP A 105 13.05 -11.78 10.36
N PHE A 106 12.31 -10.76 9.89
CA PHE A 106 11.36 -10.89 8.79
C PHE A 106 11.96 -10.53 7.43
N LEU A 107 12.72 -9.42 7.39
CA LEU A 107 13.24 -8.86 6.15
C LEU A 107 14.68 -9.27 5.87
N GLY A 108 15.48 -9.51 6.91
CA GLY A 108 16.82 -10.09 6.85
C GLY A 108 17.68 -9.71 5.63
N SER A 109 18.37 -10.72 5.10
CA SER A 109 19.10 -10.57 3.84
C SER A 109 18.16 -10.67 2.63
N PRO A 110 18.53 -10.04 1.50
CA PRO A 110 17.88 -10.25 0.21
C PRO A 110 17.63 -11.74 -0.11
N LYS A 111 16.38 -12.13 -0.39
CA LYS A 111 16.03 -13.52 -0.74
C LYS A 111 16.31 -13.90 -2.20
N VAL A 112 16.50 -12.91 -3.09
CA VAL A 112 16.72 -13.11 -4.53
C VAL A 112 18.11 -12.60 -4.93
N GLY A 113 19.13 -13.40 -4.65
CA GLY A 113 20.53 -13.03 -4.87
C GLY A 113 20.95 -11.80 -4.06
N LYS A 114 21.08 -10.64 -4.73
CA LYS A 114 21.37 -9.34 -4.07
C LYS A 114 20.14 -8.44 -3.94
N LYS A 115 18.94 -8.94 -4.25
CA LYS A 115 17.68 -8.20 -4.29
C LYS A 115 16.66 -8.79 -3.33
N TYR A 116 15.85 -7.91 -2.76
CA TYR A 116 14.73 -8.29 -1.92
C TYR A 116 13.60 -8.82 -2.80
N SER A 117 12.92 -9.88 -2.35
CA SER A 117 11.78 -10.45 -3.07
C SER A 117 10.61 -9.46 -3.12
N ILE A 118 9.61 -9.78 -3.93
CA ILE A 118 8.38 -8.99 -4.01
C ILE A 118 7.65 -8.98 -2.65
N ASP A 119 7.66 -10.09 -1.91
CA ASP A 119 7.08 -10.15 -0.56
C ASP A 119 7.86 -9.31 0.45
N GLN A 120 9.20 -9.27 0.37
CA GLN A 120 10.01 -8.37 1.19
C GLN A 120 9.70 -6.90 0.88
N ALA A 121 9.45 -6.56 -0.39
CA ALA A 121 9.00 -5.21 -0.76
C ALA A 121 7.60 -4.89 -0.20
N ALA A 122 6.65 -5.83 -0.29
CA ALA A 122 5.31 -5.67 0.28
C ALA A 122 5.36 -5.49 1.81
N MET A 123 6.15 -6.30 2.53
CA MET A 123 6.35 -6.15 3.97
C MET A 123 6.86 -4.75 4.34
N LEU A 124 7.79 -4.19 3.55
CA LEU A 124 8.30 -2.83 3.76
C LEU A 124 7.21 -1.76 3.57
N PHE A 125 6.31 -1.95 2.60
CA PHE A 125 5.17 -1.05 2.41
C PHE A 125 4.16 -1.17 3.56
N ILE A 126 3.90 -2.39 4.04
CA ILE A 126 3.04 -2.64 5.20
C ILE A 126 3.61 -1.97 6.45
N ILE A 127 4.93 -2.09 6.70
CA ILE A 127 5.59 -1.41 7.83
C ILE A 127 5.43 0.11 7.73
N ASP A 128 5.62 0.69 6.53
CA ASP A 128 5.46 2.13 6.32
C ASP A 128 4.02 2.59 6.59
N ASP A 129 3.01 1.76 6.31
CA ASP A 129 1.62 2.06 6.65
C ASP A 129 1.40 1.97 8.17
N LEU A 130 1.71 0.81 8.77
CA LEU A 130 1.38 0.50 10.17
C LEU A 130 2.08 1.40 11.20
N LYS A 131 3.29 1.89 10.89
CA LYS A 131 4.05 2.75 11.82
C LYS A 131 3.36 4.07 12.18
N HIS A 132 2.33 4.45 11.43
CA HIS A 132 1.54 5.66 11.74
C HIS A 132 0.62 5.45 12.94
N CYS A 133 0.26 4.20 13.27
CA CYS A 133 -0.59 3.86 14.41
C CYS A 133 0.12 3.04 15.48
N LEU A 134 1.17 2.30 15.12
CA LEU A 134 1.79 1.30 15.98
C LEU A 134 3.30 1.50 16.11
N ASP A 135 3.84 1.09 17.26
CA ASP A 135 5.29 0.97 17.46
C ASP A 135 5.84 -0.31 16.79
N PHE A 136 7.15 -0.38 16.59
CA PHE A 136 7.80 -1.51 15.90
C PHE A 136 7.71 -2.84 16.65
N GLU A 137 7.56 -2.85 17.98
CA GLU A 137 7.34 -4.12 18.70
C GLU A 137 5.93 -4.66 18.42
N SER A 138 4.92 -3.79 18.45
CA SER A 138 3.55 -4.14 18.08
C SER A 138 3.44 -4.66 16.63
N ILE A 139 4.12 -4.00 15.68
CA ILE A 139 4.15 -4.47 14.28
C ILE A 139 4.82 -5.84 14.16
N ARG A 140 5.95 -6.06 14.85
CA ARG A 140 6.62 -7.37 14.84
C ARG A 140 5.71 -8.47 15.36
N ARG A 141 5.01 -8.26 16.48
CA ARG A 141 4.05 -9.24 17.01
C ARG A 141 2.90 -9.52 16.04
N LEU A 142 2.41 -8.51 15.31
CA LEU A 142 1.43 -8.74 14.25
C LEU A 142 2.01 -9.60 13.12
N PHE A 143 3.25 -9.35 12.72
CA PHE A 143 3.93 -10.15 11.70
C PHE A 143 4.16 -11.59 12.16
N GLU A 144 4.53 -11.82 13.42
CA GLU A 144 4.63 -13.18 14.01
C GLU A 144 3.29 -13.93 13.99
N ILE A 145 2.17 -13.23 14.12
CA ILE A 145 0.84 -13.85 14.08
C ILE A 145 0.42 -14.17 12.64
N ILE A 146 0.67 -13.27 11.70
CA ILE A 146 0.16 -13.36 10.33
C ILE A 146 1.10 -14.14 9.41
N PHE A 147 2.40 -13.86 9.49
CA PHE A 147 3.46 -14.49 8.67
C PHE A 147 4.23 -15.58 9.42
N GLN A 148 3.79 -15.94 10.63
CA GLN A 148 4.32 -17.03 11.45
C GLN A 148 5.85 -17.16 11.40
N LYS A 149 6.38 -18.06 10.56
CA LYS A 149 7.83 -18.25 10.42
C LYS A 149 8.33 -17.55 9.16
N PRO A 150 9.25 -16.57 9.28
CA PRO A 150 9.83 -15.86 8.12
C PRO A 150 10.54 -16.74 7.07
N GLU A 151 10.94 -17.94 7.47
CA GLU A 151 11.66 -18.94 6.66
C GLU A 151 10.71 -19.86 5.88
N ASP A 152 9.43 -19.94 6.28
CA ASP A 152 8.43 -20.86 5.71
C ASP A 152 7.18 -20.10 5.28
N GLU A 153 7.10 -19.76 4.00
CA GLU A 153 5.95 -19.02 3.45
C GLU A 153 4.67 -19.89 3.34
N THR A 154 4.72 -21.17 3.70
CA THR A 154 3.56 -22.08 3.63
C THR A 154 2.70 -22.06 4.90
N ASP A 155 3.24 -21.55 6.01
CA ASP A 155 2.51 -21.43 7.27
C ASP A 155 1.84 -20.05 7.46
N ASP A 156 2.12 -19.11 6.56
CA ASP A 156 1.46 -17.80 6.48
C ASP A 156 -0.08 -17.92 6.47
N LEU A 157 -0.74 -17.18 7.35
CA LEU A 157 -2.21 -17.04 7.29
C LEU A 157 -2.62 -16.29 6.03
N LEU A 158 -1.81 -15.28 5.67
CA LEU A 158 -1.94 -14.47 4.48
C LEU A 158 -0.57 -13.93 4.09
N GLY A 159 -0.09 -14.27 2.89
CA GLY A 159 1.23 -13.84 2.43
C GLY A 159 1.35 -12.32 2.30
N PRO A 160 2.56 -11.72 2.38
CA PRO A 160 2.72 -10.26 2.45
C PRO A 160 2.09 -9.49 1.29
N VAL A 161 2.26 -9.96 0.05
CA VAL A 161 1.63 -9.30 -1.12
C VAL A 161 0.12 -9.44 -1.08
N ASP A 162 -0.42 -10.57 -0.63
CA ASP A 162 -1.86 -10.80 -0.55
C ASP A 162 -2.48 -9.95 0.57
N LEU A 163 -1.78 -9.78 1.69
CA LEU A 163 -2.17 -8.87 2.76
C LEU A 163 -2.19 -7.41 2.29
N TYR A 164 -1.12 -6.98 1.62
CA TYR A 164 -1.01 -5.64 1.03
C TYR A 164 -2.16 -5.37 0.05
N ALA A 165 -2.48 -6.33 -0.81
CA ALA A 165 -3.59 -6.24 -1.74
C ALA A 165 -4.96 -6.25 -1.06
N ALA A 166 -5.12 -7.04 0.00
CA ALA A 166 -6.38 -7.16 0.73
C ALA A 166 -6.80 -5.83 1.35
N TYR A 167 -5.97 -5.25 2.22
CA TYR A 167 -6.38 -4.02 2.91
C TYR A 167 -6.41 -2.81 1.99
N SER A 168 -5.54 -2.74 0.98
CA SER A 168 -5.56 -1.62 0.02
C SER A 168 -6.83 -1.64 -0.83
N ARG A 169 -7.28 -2.81 -1.25
CA ARG A 169 -8.57 -2.97 -1.93
C ARG A 169 -9.73 -2.60 -1.01
N LEU A 170 -9.75 -3.10 0.22
CA LEU A 170 -10.83 -2.81 1.17
C LEU A 170 -10.90 -1.31 1.51
N PHE A 171 -9.74 -0.65 1.62
CA PHE A 171 -9.65 0.80 1.81
C PHE A 171 -10.27 1.55 0.64
N GLU A 172 -9.87 1.24 -0.60
CA GLU A 172 -10.42 1.92 -1.79
C GLU A 172 -11.90 1.61 -2.05
N GLU A 173 -12.40 0.43 -1.64
CA GLU A 173 -13.84 0.13 -1.67
C GLU A 173 -14.65 0.99 -0.70
N LEU A 174 -14.03 1.43 0.40
CA LEU A 174 -14.64 2.30 1.40
C LEU A 174 -14.44 3.79 1.06
N ASP A 175 -13.39 4.15 0.32
CA ASP A 175 -13.17 5.48 -0.27
C ASP A 175 -13.85 5.60 -1.66
N ALA A 176 -15.11 5.19 -1.76
CA ALA A 176 -15.80 5.05 -3.05
C ALA A 176 -16.07 6.40 -3.74
N ASN A 177 -16.11 7.50 -2.98
CA ASN A 177 -16.27 8.86 -3.53
C ASN A 177 -14.95 9.56 -3.84
N ASP A 178 -13.80 8.89 -3.65
CA ASP A 178 -12.44 9.41 -3.94
C ASP A 178 -12.13 10.69 -3.13
N ASP A 179 -12.75 10.83 -1.94
CA ASP A 179 -12.56 11.96 -1.02
C ASP A 179 -11.50 11.69 0.05
N GLN A 180 -10.88 10.50 0.00
CA GLN A 180 -9.79 10.06 0.87
C GLN A 180 -10.25 9.86 2.33
N LEU A 181 -11.57 9.74 2.52
CA LEU A 181 -12.23 9.39 3.75
C LEU A 181 -13.02 8.09 3.55
N MET A 182 -13.02 7.25 4.57
CA MET A 182 -13.80 6.01 4.54
C MET A 182 -15.30 6.36 4.61
N ASP A 183 -15.99 6.21 3.50
CA ASP A 183 -17.42 6.45 3.39
C ASP A 183 -18.22 5.27 3.95
N VAL A 184 -19.07 5.56 4.93
CA VAL A 184 -20.17 4.65 5.28
C VAL A 184 -21.38 5.06 4.46
N GLN A 185 -21.78 4.23 3.49
CA GLN A 185 -23.01 4.45 2.72
C GLN A 185 -24.22 4.47 3.66
N GLY A 186 -24.68 5.66 4.02
CA GLY A 186 -25.77 5.84 4.98
C GLY A 186 -25.74 7.18 5.72
N HIS A 187 -26.10 8.24 5.01
CA HIS A 187 -26.90 9.39 5.48
C HIS A 187 -26.23 10.74 5.80
N VAL A 188 -26.86 11.78 5.23
CA VAL A 188 -27.38 13.03 5.82
C VAL A 188 -26.71 13.50 7.12
N ALA A 189 -26.05 14.65 7.02
CA ALA A 189 -25.44 15.41 8.11
C ALA A 189 -26.30 15.40 9.39
N GLY A 190 -25.75 14.88 10.51
CA GLY A 190 -26.30 15.18 11.84
C GLY A 190 -26.35 14.10 12.92
N ARG A 191 -25.73 12.91 12.80
CA ARG A 191 -25.78 11.89 13.89
C ARG A 191 -24.43 11.68 14.61
N ARG A 192 -24.49 11.75 15.95
CA ARG A 192 -23.43 11.57 16.97
C ARG A 192 -22.70 10.20 16.98
N ASN A 193 -22.94 9.31 16.02
CA ASN A 193 -22.43 7.92 16.03
C ASN A 193 -21.61 7.56 14.78
N HIS A 194 -21.06 8.55 14.07
CA HIS A 194 -20.27 8.33 12.85
C HIS A 194 -19.10 7.38 13.10
N ASP A 195 -18.33 7.60 14.17
CA ASP A 195 -17.17 6.80 14.52
C ASP A 195 -17.51 5.31 14.74
N LEU A 196 -18.63 5.04 15.44
CA LEU A 196 -19.12 3.67 15.66
C LEU A 196 -19.57 3.00 14.37
N LEU A 197 -20.20 3.74 13.46
CA LEU A 197 -20.65 3.20 12.17
C LEU A 197 -19.46 2.90 11.26
N THR A 198 -18.45 3.77 11.24
CA THR A 198 -17.21 3.56 10.49
C THR A 198 -16.45 2.35 11.03
N GLU A 199 -16.30 2.23 12.35
CA GLU A 199 -15.70 1.05 12.98
C GLU A 199 -16.44 -0.24 12.60
N LEU A 200 -17.77 -0.25 12.73
CA LEU A 200 -18.58 -1.44 12.39
C LEU A 200 -18.48 -1.81 10.92
N THR A 201 -18.45 -0.83 10.01
CA THR A 201 -18.35 -1.05 8.57
C THR A 201 -17.00 -1.63 8.18
N ILE A 202 -15.91 -1.04 8.70
CA ILE A 202 -14.54 -1.55 8.50
C ILE A 202 -14.43 -2.97 9.05
N ARG A 203 -14.94 -3.20 10.26
CA ARG A 203 -14.95 -4.53 10.89
C ARG A 203 -15.72 -5.54 10.05
N GLN A 204 -16.91 -5.19 9.57
CA GLN A 204 -17.73 -6.07 8.75
C GLN A 204 -17.04 -6.45 7.43
N LYS A 205 -16.42 -5.49 6.74
CA LYS A 205 -15.66 -5.73 5.51
C LYS A 205 -14.45 -6.63 5.73
N ALA A 206 -13.68 -6.37 6.80
CA ALA A 206 -12.57 -7.22 7.19
C ALA A 206 -13.02 -8.64 7.57
N ASP A 207 -14.16 -8.77 8.26
CA ASP A 207 -14.72 -10.05 8.67
C ASP A 207 -15.24 -10.87 7.48
N GLN A 208 -15.91 -10.23 6.52
CA GLN A 208 -16.31 -10.85 5.26
C GLN A 208 -15.10 -11.41 4.49
N TYR A 209 -14.02 -10.64 4.42
CA TYR A 209 -12.78 -11.09 3.75
C TYR A 209 -12.14 -12.28 4.48
N ALA A 210 -12.03 -12.22 5.81
CA ALA A 210 -11.47 -13.31 6.62
C ALA A 210 -12.34 -14.58 6.59
N CYS A 211 -13.67 -14.44 6.57
CA CYS A 211 -14.60 -15.57 6.49
C CYS A 211 -14.59 -16.27 5.13
N ALA A 212 -14.23 -15.58 4.05
CA ALA A 212 -14.06 -16.17 2.74
C ALA A 212 -12.83 -17.10 2.64
N MET A 213 -11.93 -17.06 3.62
CA MET A 213 -10.77 -17.95 3.70
C MET A 213 -11.12 -19.25 4.44
N GLU A 214 -11.48 -20.29 3.67
CA GLU A 214 -11.91 -21.57 4.21
C GLU A 214 -10.80 -22.33 4.96
N HIS A 215 -9.53 -22.10 4.62
CA HIS A 215 -8.38 -22.77 5.24
C HIS A 215 -8.05 -22.29 6.65
N LEU A 216 -8.60 -21.14 7.08
CA LEU A 216 -8.31 -20.56 8.39
C LEU A 216 -9.26 -21.05 9.48
N ASN A 217 -8.70 -21.34 10.65
CA ASN A 217 -9.50 -21.62 11.86
C ASN A 217 -10.10 -20.32 12.47
N PRO A 218 -11.04 -20.41 13.42
CA PRO A 218 -11.71 -19.22 13.97
C PRO A 218 -10.75 -18.18 14.58
N GLN A 219 -9.69 -18.61 15.26
CA GLN A 219 -8.70 -17.72 15.87
C GLN A 219 -7.83 -17.03 14.81
N GLN A 220 -7.45 -17.76 13.76
CA GLN A 220 -6.71 -17.22 12.62
C GLN A 220 -7.54 -16.22 11.82
N ARG A 221 -8.83 -16.49 11.61
CA ARG A 221 -9.76 -15.55 10.97
C ARG A 221 -9.88 -14.26 11.76
N GLU A 222 -9.98 -14.36 13.08
CA GLU A 222 -9.99 -13.19 13.95
C GLU A 222 -8.68 -12.39 13.86
N ALA A 223 -7.53 -13.07 13.83
CA ALA A 223 -6.24 -12.41 13.64
C ALA A 223 -6.15 -11.66 12.30
N VAL A 224 -6.55 -12.30 11.20
CA VAL A 224 -6.57 -11.67 9.86
C VAL A 224 -7.54 -10.49 9.82
N ARG A 225 -8.76 -10.63 10.37
CA ARG A 225 -9.73 -9.54 10.47
C ARG A 225 -9.14 -8.33 11.19
N ASN A 226 -8.54 -8.56 12.36
CA ASN A 226 -7.96 -7.49 13.18
C ASN A 226 -6.77 -6.84 12.46
N MET A 227 -5.93 -7.63 11.78
CA MET A 227 -4.83 -7.12 10.98
C MET A 227 -5.32 -6.20 9.84
N LEU A 228 -6.35 -6.62 9.10
CA LEU A 228 -6.94 -5.81 8.02
C LEU A 228 -7.56 -4.52 8.56
N PHE A 229 -8.26 -4.59 9.69
CA PHE A 229 -8.81 -3.42 10.38
C PHE A 229 -7.70 -2.42 10.72
N ILE A 230 -6.65 -2.87 11.40
CA ILE A 230 -5.52 -2.03 11.81
C ILE A 230 -4.84 -1.41 10.58
N ALA A 231 -4.61 -2.20 9.53
CA ALA A 231 -3.97 -1.72 8.32
C ALA A 231 -4.80 -0.62 7.63
N MET A 232 -6.12 -0.80 7.50
CA MET A 232 -7.00 0.23 6.93
C MET A 232 -6.99 1.54 7.74
N ILE A 233 -7.03 1.45 9.07
CA ILE A 233 -6.92 2.63 9.95
C ILE A 233 -5.54 3.30 9.81
N SER A 234 -4.49 2.49 9.63
CA SER A 234 -3.12 2.99 9.45
C SER A 234 -2.97 3.76 8.13
N VAL A 235 -3.60 3.30 7.05
CA VAL A 235 -3.67 4.04 5.77
C VAL A 235 -4.41 5.37 5.95
N GLN A 236 -5.56 5.37 6.60
CA GLN A 236 -6.31 6.60 6.90
C GLN A 236 -5.47 7.59 7.74
N THR A 237 -4.70 7.08 8.70
CA THR A 237 -3.82 7.91 9.54
C THR A 237 -2.64 8.47 8.76
N ALA A 238 -2.08 7.69 7.82
CA ALA A 238 -1.05 8.18 6.90
C ALA A 238 -1.56 9.34 6.05
N TYR A 239 -2.81 9.26 5.55
CA TYR A 239 -3.47 10.37 4.86
C TYR A 239 -3.55 11.63 5.73
N PHE A 240 -4.05 11.53 6.96
CA PHE A 240 -4.14 12.68 7.85
C PHE A 240 -2.77 13.30 8.20
N HIS A 241 -1.74 12.48 8.38
CA HIS A 241 -0.37 12.97 8.54
C HIS A 241 0.14 13.70 7.30
N SER A 242 -0.10 13.15 6.10
CA SER A 242 0.26 13.80 4.84
C SER A 242 -0.46 15.13 4.67
N MET A 243 -1.75 15.18 5.00
CA MET A 243 -2.56 16.40 4.99
C MET A 243 -2.00 17.47 5.94
N ALA A 244 -1.70 17.10 7.20
CA ALA A 244 -1.11 18.01 8.17
C ALA A 244 0.23 18.59 7.66
N ARG A 245 1.08 17.74 7.07
CA ARG A 245 2.35 18.16 6.48
C ARG A 245 2.17 19.11 5.29
N ARG A 246 1.15 18.89 4.45
CA ARG A 246 0.80 19.80 3.35
C ARG A 246 0.44 21.19 3.87
N TYR A 247 -0.40 21.28 4.91
CA TYR A 247 -0.76 22.57 5.51
C TYR A 247 0.42 23.23 6.22
N LEU A 248 1.29 22.46 6.88
CA LEU A 248 2.55 22.96 7.44
C LEU A 248 3.43 23.56 6.34
N ASN A 249 3.66 22.84 5.25
CA ASN A 249 4.48 23.31 4.13
C ASN A 249 3.89 24.57 3.48
N ALA A 250 2.57 24.63 3.32
CA ALA A 250 1.90 25.83 2.81
C ALA A 250 2.11 27.03 3.75
N THR A 251 1.98 26.82 5.06
CA THR A 251 2.19 27.86 6.07
C THR A 251 3.65 28.34 6.08
N LEU A 252 4.61 27.42 6.03
CA LEU A 252 6.04 27.75 5.96
C LEU A 252 6.39 28.47 4.66
N PHE A 253 5.79 28.07 3.53
CA PHE A 253 5.99 28.76 2.25
C PHE A 253 5.48 30.20 2.29
N LEU A 254 4.29 30.43 2.87
CA LEU A 254 3.74 31.77 3.04
C LEU A 254 4.57 32.64 4.00
N ASN A 255 5.16 32.05 5.04
CA ASN A 255 5.96 32.78 6.02
C ASN A 255 7.44 32.97 5.60
N ASN A 256 7.96 32.14 4.69
CA ASN A 256 9.31 32.26 4.12
C ASN A 256 9.36 33.11 2.83
N LEU A 257 8.32 33.92 2.58
CA LEU A 257 8.26 34.96 1.54
C LEU A 257 8.60 36.35 2.10
N ASN A 258 9.59 36.43 3.01
CA ASN A 258 10.33 37.65 3.36
C ASN A 258 11.83 37.40 3.21
#